data_AF-A0A7W0NDL3-F1
#
_entry.id   AF-A0A7W0NDL3-F1
#
_cell.length_a   1.000
_cell.length_b   1.000
_cell.length_c   1.000
_cell.angle_alpha   90.00
_cell.angle_beta   90.00
_cell.angle_gamma   90.00
#
_symmetry.space_group_name_H-M   'P 1'
#
loop_
_entity.id
_entity.type
_entity.pdbx_description
1 polymer ?
#
loop_
_entity_poly.entity_id
_entity_poly.type
_entity_poly.pdbx_seq_one_letter_code
_entity_poly.pdbx_strand_id
1 'polypeptide(L)'
;MGDSPSRRTGPGGPPPSRWLCHCQDPPLLLATYDTSGRINIKVRDRYWHVLGSVQAICPRCGAEHLLDLSASRPSHDAAPPASAAGGGRRRAG
;
A
#
# COMPACT_ATOMS: atom_id res chain seq x y z
N MET A 1 33.22 -8.79 17.41
CA MET A 1 31.88 -8.55 18.01
C MET A 1 31.46 -7.13 17.59
N GLY A 2 30.47 -6.84 16.75
CA GLY A 2 29.66 -7.61 15.82
C GLY A 2 29.37 -6.67 14.63
N ASP A 3 29.40 -7.22 13.43
CA ASP A 3 29.17 -6.49 12.17
C ASP A 3 27.69 -6.07 12.10
N SER A 4 27.42 -4.76 12.17
CA SER A 4 26.07 -4.21 12.03
C SER A 4 25.70 -4.16 10.55
N PRO A 5 24.65 -4.86 10.07
CA PRO A 5 24.36 -4.88 8.65
C PRO A 5 23.74 -3.54 8.20
N SER A 6 24.58 -2.76 7.52
CA SER A 6 24.29 -1.83 6.41
C SER A 6 22.83 -1.44 6.19
N ARG A 7 22.41 -0.31 6.78
CA ARG A 7 21.22 0.43 6.32
C ARG A 7 21.60 1.21 5.06
N ARG A 8 21.39 0.64 3.88
CA ARG A 8 21.36 1.42 2.64
C ARG A 8 20.04 2.18 2.56
N THR A 9 20.02 3.35 3.16
CA THR A 9 18.96 4.35 3.04
C THR A 9 19.11 5.03 1.67
N GLY A 10 18.30 4.63 0.70
CA GLY A 10 18.02 5.46 -0.48
C GLY A 10 17.21 6.71 -0.10
N PRO A 11 17.04 7.67 -1.01
CA PRO A 11 16.82 9.07 -0.67
C PRO A 11 15.54 9.31 0.16
N GLY A 12 15.75 9.78 1.39
CA GLY A 12 14.89 10.73 2.12
C GLY A 12 13.50 10.32 2.60
N GLY A 13 12.98 9.14 2.22
CA GLY A 13 11.65 8.68 2.66
C GLY A 13 11.68 7.92 3.99
N PRO A 14 10.55 7.88 4.74
CA PRO A 14 10.41 6.92 5.83
C PRO A 14 10.61 5.50 5.31
N PRO A 15 11.19 4.58 6.11
CA PRO A 15 11.40 3.21 5.68
C PRO A 15 10.05 2.55 5.36
N PRO A 16 9.97 1.74 4.28
CA PRO A 16 8.73 1.06 3.94
C PRO A 16 8.35 0.05 5.03
N SER A 17 7.05 -0.04 5.29
CA SER A 17 6.49 -1.02 6.21
C SER A 17 6.64 -2.43 5.65
N ARG A 18 6.80 -3.41 6.54
CA ARG A 18 7.00 -4.83 6.18
C ARG A 18 5.71 -5.60 6.39
N TRP A 19 5.31 -6.37 5.38
CA TRP A 19 4.21 -7.32 5.49
C TRP A 19 4.78 -8.72 5.65
N LEU A 20 4.50 -9.35 6.80
CA LEU A 20 5.20 -10.54 7.27
C LEU A 20 4.22 -11.70 7.54
N CYS A 21 4.70 -12.92 7.32
CA CYS A 21 4.11 -14.12 7.89
C CYS A 21 4.96 -14.59 9.08
N HIS A 22 4.34 -14.76 10.25
CA HIS A 22 5.00 -15.13 11.51
C HIS A 22 5.03 -16.64 11.79
N CYS A 23 4.83 -17.47 10.77
CA CYS A 23 4.82 -18.93 10.93
C CYS A 23 6.18 -19.56 11.29
N GLN A 24 7.26 -18.79 11.23
CA GLN A 24 8.63 -19.21 11.51
C GLN A 24 9.39 -18.06 12.20
N ASP A 25 10.51 -18.37 12.84
CA ASP A 25 11.49 -17.39 13.32
C ASP A 25 12.83 -17.61 12.61
N PRO A 26 13.32 -16.65 11.78
CA PRO A 26 12.75 -15.34 11.51
C PRO A 26 11.48 -15.36 10.64
N PRO A 27 10.58 -14.36 10.76
CA PRO A 27 9.35 -14.29 9.99
C PRO A 27 9.63 -14.10 8.50
N LEU A 28 8.75 -14.69 7.68
CA LEU A 28 8.86 -14.63 6.24
C LEU A 28 8.36 -13.27 5.72
N LEU A 29 9.19 -12.58 4.95
CA LEU A 29 8.80 -11.34 4.28
C LEU A 29 7.97 -11.66 3.03
N LEU A 30 6.72 -11.18 3.00
CA LEU A 30 5.83 -11.33 1.85
C LEU A 30 5.93 -10.14 0.90
N ALA A 31 5.90 -8.92 1.43
CA ALA A 31 6.05 -7.68 0.66
C ALA A 31 6.54 -6.53 1.56
N THR A 32 6.89 -5.41 0.95
CA THR A 32 6.96 -4.11 1.64
C THR A 32 5.98 -3.14 1.03
N TYR A 33 5.56 -2.13 1.78
CA TYR A 33 4.66 -1.11 1.27
C TYR A 33 4.95 0.25 1.91
N ASP A 34 4.58 1.31 1.22
CA ASP A 34 4.70 2.68 1.72
C ASP A 34 3.33 3.33 1.95
N THR A 35 3.35 4.55 2.48
CA THR A 35 2.14 5.33 2.77
C THR A 35 1.40 5.81 1.52
N SER A 36 1.98 5.65 0.32
CA SER A 36 1.29 5.95 -0.94
C SER A 36 0.39 4.81 -1.42
N GLY A 37 0.40 3.67 -0.71
CA GLY A 37 -0.32 2.47 -1.10
C GLY A 37 0.41 1.65 -2.16
N ARG A 38 1.69 1.95 -2.43
CA ARG A 38 2.54 1.13 -3.31
C ARG A 38 3.06 -0.08 -2.57
N ILE A 39 2.77 -1.26 -3.12
CA ILE A 39 3.23 -2.55 -2.63
C ILE A 39 4.38 -3.03 -3.51
N ASN A 40 5.45 -3.48 -2.87
CA ASN A 40 6.68 -3.94 -3.50
C ASN A 40 6.89 -5.42 -3.18
N ILE A 41 6.95 -6.25 -4.22
CA ILE A 41 7.07 -7.70 -4.08
C ILE A 41 8.31 -8.15 -4.84
N LYS A 42 9.19 -8.88 -4.15
CA LYS A 42 10.38 -9.48 -4.75
C LYS A 42 10.27 -11.00 -4.72
N VAL A 43 10.17 -11.64 -5.88
CA VAL A 43 10.26 -13.10 -6.00
C VAL A 43 11.32 -13.42 -7.04
N ARG A 44 12.38 -14.09 -6.59
CA ARG A 44 13.53 -14.49 -7.42
C ARG A 44 14.11 -13.30 -8.21
N ASP A 45 14.07 -13.38 -9.54
CA ASP A 45 14.58 -12.44 -10.52
C ASP A 45 13.57 -11.34 -10.88
N ARG A 46 12.38 -11.38 -10.31
CA ARG A 46 11.29 -10.47 -10.64
C ARG A 46 10.94 -9.56 -9.49
N TYR A 47 10.56 -8.35 -9.87
CA TYR A 47 10.11 -7.32 -8.97
C TYR A 47 8.83 -6.71 -9.49
N TRP A 48 7.80 -6.66 -8.65
CA TRP A 48 6.51 -6.08 -8.97
C TRP A 48 6.23 -4.88 -8.08
N HIS A 49 5.66 -3.86 -8.71
CA HIS A 49 4.99 -2.76 -8.04
C HIS A 49 3.49 -2.91 -8.27
N VAL A 50 2.74 -3.02 -7.18
CA VAL A 50 1.29 -3.18 -7.20
C VAL A 50 0.66 -2.01 -6.46
N LEU A 51 -0.49 -1.54 -6.94
CA LEU A 51 -1.32 -0.55 -6.28
C LEU A 51 -2.64 -1.21 -5.86
N GLY A 52 -3.11 -0.96 -4.64
CA GLY A 52 -4.36 -1.52 -4.13
C GLY A 52 -4.14 -2.75 -3.25
N SER A 53 -4.62 -3.91 -3.66
CA SER A 53 -4.57 -5.14 -2.86
C SER A 53 -3.69 -6.23 -3.50
N VAL A 54 -3.10 -7.06 -2.64
CA VAL A 54 -2.40 -8.28 -3.04
C VAL A 54 -2.78 -9.44 -2.13
N GLN A 55 -3.01 -10.59 -2.73
CA GLN A 55 -3.10 -11.88 -2.04
C GLN A 55 -1.82 -12.67 -2.27
N ALA A 56 -1.29 -13.26 -1.21
CA ALA A 56 -0.09 -14.09 -1.25
C ALA A 56 -0.29 -15.35 -0.41
N ILE A 57 0.29 -16.46 -0.87
CA ILE A 57 0.35 -17.71 -0.11
C ILE A 57 1.74 -17.84 0.48
N CYS A 58 1.82 -18.11 1.78
CA CYS A 58 3.10 -18.35 2.44
C CYS A 58 3.71 -19.68 1.93
N PRO A 59 4.89 -19.68 1.28
CA PRO A 59 5.52 -20.91 0.80
C PRO A 59 6.01 -21.84 1.92
N ARG A 60 5.94 -21.43 3.18
CA ARG A 60 6.38 -22.24 4.34
C ARG A 60 5.23 -22.96 5.04
N CYS A 61 4.11 -22.28 5.27
CA CYS A 61 2.96 -22.86 5.99
C CYS A 61 1.70 -23.00 5.14
N GLY A 62 1.67 -22.46 3.92
CA GLY A 62 0.49 -22.50 3.04
C GLY A 62 -0.61 -21.50 3.42
N ALA A 63 -0.45 -20.69 4.47
CA ALA A 63 -1.45 -19.70 4.86
C ALA A 63 -1.64 -18.64 3.77
N GLU A 64 -2.90 -18.28 3.54
CA GLU A 64 -3.27 -17.16 2.69
C GLU A 64 -3.19 -15.85 3.46
N HIS A 65 -2.60 -14.84 2.84
CA HIS A 65 -2.48 -13.51 3.38
C HIS A 65 -3.05 -12.50 2.37
N LEU A 66 -3.86 -11.57 2.87
CA LEU A 66 -4.37 -10.42 2.10
C LEU A 66 -3.77 -9.13 2.68
N LEU A 67 -3.19 -8.31 1.82
CA LEU A 67 -2.82 -6.94 2.12
C LEU A 67 -3.64 -6.04 1.21
N ASP A 68 -4.52 -5.23 1.80
CA ASP A 68 -5.33 -4.26 1.07
C ASP A 68 -4.97 -2.83 1.50
N LEU A 69 -4.41 -2.08 0.56
CA LEU A 69 -4.06 -0.67 0.73
C LEU A 69 -4.99 0.27 -0.05
N SER A 70 -6.11 -0.23 -0.58
CA SER A 70 -7.08 0.59 -1.34
C SER A 70 -7.62 1.76 -0.53
N ALA A 71 -7.88 1.56 0.76
CA ALA A 71 -8.35 2.59 1.69
C ALA A 71 -7.28 3.66 2.04
N SER A 72 -6.00 3.37 1.79
CA SER A 72 -4.91 4.33 2.04
C SER A 72 -4.75 5.37 0.93
N ARG A 73 -5.42 5.17 -0.22
CA ARG A 73 -5.50 6.20 -1.24
C ARG A 73 -6.51 7.25 -0.78
N PRO A 74 -6.13 8.54 -0.72
CA PRO A 74 -7.14 9.59 -0.70
C PRO A 74 -7.99 9.41 -1.95
N SER A 75 -9.29 9.18 -1.75
CA SER A 75 -10.26 8.94 -2.81
C SER A 75 -10.23 10.14 -3.76
N HIS A 76 -9.55 10.01 -4.90
CA HIS A 76 -9.60 11.01 -5.97
C HIS A 76 -11.00 11.09 -6.60
N ASP A 77 -11.86 10.11 -6.31
CA ASP A 77 -13.22 9.97 -6.84
C ASP A 77 -14.32 10.29 -5.81
N ALA A 78 -14.01 11.04 -4.75
CA ALA A 78 -15.07 11.73 -4.01
C ALA A 78 -15.59 12.87 -4.90
N ALA A 79 -16.51 12.54 -5.82
CA ALA A 79 -17.26 13.52 -6.57
C ALA A 79 -17.78 14.59 -5.59
N PRO A 80 -17.64 15.89 -5.89
CA PRO A 80 -18.15 16.93 -5.02
C PRO A 80 -19.65 16.68 -4.79
N PRO A 81 -20.18 16.85 -3.57
CA PRO A 81 -21.61 16.75 -3.34
C PRO A 81 -22.30 17.73 -4.28
N ALA A 82 -23.17 17.21 -5.15
CA ALA A 82 -24.03 18.03 -5.99
C ALA A 82 -24.95 18.83 -5.08
N SER A 83 -24.54 20.04 -4.71
CA SER A 83 -25.33 20.96 -3.90
C SER A 83 -25.02 22.39 -4.33
N ALA A 84 -25.84 22.88 -5.27
CA ALA A 84 -26.39 24.24 -5.37
C ALA A 84 -26.67 24.62 -6.83
N ALA A 85 -27.59 23.91 -7.49
CA ALA A 85 -28.27 24.40 -8.68
C ALA A 85 -29.75 24.65 -8.36
N GLY A 86 -30.03 25.76 -7.70
CA GLY A 86 -31.37 26.35 -7.59
C GLY A 86 -31.18 27.82 -7.25
N GLY A 87 -31.69 28.82 -7.96
CA GLY A 87 -32.63 28.86 -9.06
C GLY A 87 -32.94 30.35 -9.25
N GLY A 88 -32.07 31.07 -9.95
CA GLY A 88 -32.26 32.49 -10.22
C GLY A 88 -33.11 32.72 -11.46
N ARG A 89 -34.35 33.20 -11.30
CA ARG A 89 -35.07 33.89 -12.37
C ARG A 89 -35.72 35.16 -11.83
N ARG A 90 -35.09 36.29 -12.15
CA ARG A 90 -35.69 37.63 -12.08
C ARG A 90 -36.81 37.72 -13.12
N ARG A 91 -37.96 38.28 -12.78
CA ARG A 91 -38.89 38.87 -13.74
C ARG A 91 -38.89 40.37 -13.54
N ALA A 92 -38.60 41.07 -14.63
CA ALA A 92 -38.75 42.50 -14.80
C ALA A 92 -40.23 42.89 -14.74
N GLY A 93 -40.50 44.02 -14.11
CA GLY A 93 -41.73 44.80 -14.26
C GLY A 93 -41.41 46.07 -15.02
#